data_AF-A0A2M8P0R1-F1
#
_entry.id   AF-A0A2M8P0R1-F1
#
_cell.length_a   1.000
_cell.length_b   1.000
_cell.length_c   1.000
_cell.angle_alpha   90.00
_cell.angle_beta   90.00
_cell.angle_gamma   90.00
#
_symmetry.space_group_name_H-M   'P 1'
#
loop_
_entity.id
_entity.type
_entity.pdbx_description
1 polymer ?
#
loop_
_entity_poly.entity_id
_entity_poly.type
_entity_poly.pdbx_seq_one_letter_code
_entity_poly.pdbx_strand_id
1 'polypeptide(L)' 'MGDYRAWQRAYWQALGILEGMAAQGERLYDHLPSEDRRVSECYDALIEALEALERQMRRRLARDEPEVADELSD' A
#
# COMPACT_ATOMS: atom_id res chain seq x y z
N MET A 1 8.95 10.27 -21.67
CA MET A 1 9.92 9.79 -20.64
C MET A 1 9.81 10.49 -19.28
N GLY A 2 9.48 11.79 -19.19
CA GLY A 2 9.34 12.52 -17.90
C GLY A 2 8.13 12.13 -17.06
N ASP A 3 6.97 11.94 -17.69
CA ASP A 3 5.71 11.64 -16.99
C ASP A 3 5.67 10.25 -16.38
N TYR A 4 6.23 9.24 -17.06
CA TYR A 4 6.35 7.88 -16.51
C TYR A 4 7.20 7.82 -15.25
N ARG A 5 8.37 8.47 -15.24
CA ARG A 5 9.24 8.53 -14.05
C ARG A 5 8.64 9.36 -12.91
N ALA A 6 7.77 10.32 -13.23
CA ALA A 6 7.01 11.07 -12.22
C ALA A 6 5.91 10.20 -11.61
N TRP A 7 5.14 9.49 -12.44
CA TRP A 7 4.13 8.54 -12.02
C TRP A 7 4.71 7.40 -11.17
N GLN A 8 5.80 6.78 -11.62
CA GLN A 8 6.46 5.69 -10.90
C GLN A 8 6.98 6.15 -9.53
N ARG A 9 7.49 7.39 -9.41
CA ARG A 9 7.90 7.97 -8.11
C ARG A 9 6.71 8.22 -7.19
N ALA A 10 5.64 8.82 -7.70
CA ALA A 10 4.43 9.07 -6.92
C ALA A 10 3.82 7.74 -6.42
N TYR A 11 3.88 6.71 -7.26
CA TYR A 11 3.46 5.35 -6.94
C TYR A 11 4.28 4.75 -5.79
N TRP A 12 5.63 4.74 -5.90
CA TRP A 12 6.48 4.19 -4.84
C TRP A 12 6.35 4.97 -3.53
N GLN A 13 6.13 6.29 -3.62
CA GLN A 13 5.86 7.12 -2.46
C GLN A 13 4.54 6.74 -1.78
N ALA A 14 3.48 6.48 -2.54
CA ALA A 14 2.21 6.00 -2.01
C ALA A 14 2.34 4.63 -1.36
N LEU A 15 3.10 3.71 -1.96
CA LEU A 15 3.37 2.39 -1.39
C LEU A 15 4.06 2.50 -0.02
N GLY A 16 5.11 3.32 0.09
CA GLY A 16 5.82 3.53 1.36
C GLY A 16 4.94 4.15 2.45
N ILE A 17 3.98 5.01 2.09
CA ILE A 17 3.00 5.56 3.04
C ILE A 17 2.10 4.43 3.57
N LEU A 18 1.62 3.55 2.70
CA LEU A 18 0.75 2.43 3.08
C LEU A 18 1.47 1.42 3.98
N GLU A 19 2.69 1.03 3.62
CA GLU A 19 3.54 0.16 4.45
C GLU A 19 3.78 0.78 5.84
N GLY A 20 4.04 2.10 5.87
CA GLY A 20 4.21 2.85 7.12
C GLY A 20 2.94 2.91 7.98
N MET A 21 1.76 3.02 7.37
CA MET A 21 0.47 2.98 8.06
C MET A 21 0.16 1.59 8.61
N ALA A 22 0.43 0.53 7.85
CA ALA A 22 0.21 -0.85 8.30
C ALA A 22 1.07 -1.16 9.54
N ALA A 23 2.37 -0.84 9.47
CA ALA A 23 3.29 -1.03 10.59
C ALA A 23 2.94 -0.18 11.82
N GLN A 24 2.33 1.00 11.64
CA GLN A 24 1.81 1.81 12.75
C GLN A 24 0.55 1.18 13.36
N GLY A 25 -0.34 0.63 12.53
CA GLY A 25 -1.51 -0.11 12.96
C GLY A 25 -1.16 -1.31 13.82
N GLU A 26 -0.19 -2.13 13.39
CA GLU A 26 0.33 -3.26 14.17
C GLU A 26 0.90 -2.82 15.53
N ARG A 27 1.73 -1.76 15.56
CA ARG A 27 2.25 -1.23 16.83
C ARG A 27 1.14 -0.74 17.76
N LEU A 28 0.12 -0.09 17.23
CA LEU A 28 -1.02 0.36 18.04
C LEU A 28 -1.83 -0.82 18.57
N TYR A 29 -1.98 -1.88 17.78
CA TYR A 29 -2.62 -3.12 18.17
C TYR A 29 -1.90 -3.79 19.35
N ASP A 30 -0.57 -3.84 19.34
CA ASP A 30 0.23 -4.42 20.44
C ASP A 30 0.06 -3.69 21.78
N HIS A 31 -0.32 -2.41 21.75
CA HIS A 31 -0.47 -1.57 22.95
C HIS A 31 -1.92 -1.44 23.40
N LEU A 32 -2.84 -2.15 22.74
CA LEU A 32 -4.25 -2.06 23.03
C LEU A 32 -4.58 -2.79 24.34
N PRO A 33 -5.43 -2.22 25.22
CA PRO A 33 -5.89 -2.95 26.39
C PRO A 33 -6.66 -4.21 25.94
N SER A 34 -6.28 -5.36 26.49
CA SER A 34 -6.80 -6.68 26.12
C SER A 34 -8.32 -6.86 26.29
N GLU A 35 -8.99 -5.92 26.96
CA GLU A 35 -10.41 -5.95 27.28
C GLU A 35 -11.29 -5.36 26.17
N ASP A 36 -10.73 -4.60 25.21
CA ASP A 36 -11.50 -3.92 24.17
C ASP A 36 -11.49 -4.67 22.82
N ARG A 37 -12.23 -5.79 22.82
CA ARG A 37 -12.40 -6.67 21.65
C ARG A 37 -12.84 -5.92 20.39
N ARG A 38 -13.71 -4.92 20.53
CA ARG A 38 -14.21 -4.13 19.39
C ARG A 38 -13.11 -3.30 18.75
N VAL A 39 -12.23 -2.73 19.56
CA VAL A 39 -11.13 -1.92 19.06
C VAL A 39 -10.09 -2.83 18.38
N SER A 40 -9.79 -4.00 18.95
CA SER A 40 -8.94 -5.03 18.30
C SER A 40 -9.50 -5.43 16.92
N GLU A 41 -10.80 -5.76 16.81
CA GLU A 41 -11.45 -6.08 15.54
C GLU A 41 -11.37 -4.92 14.51
N CYS A 42 -11.45 -3.66 14.96
CA CYS A 42 -11.28 -2.49 14.09
C CYS A 42 -9.84 -2.33 13.56
N TYR A 43 -8.84 -2.63 14.38
CA TYR A 43 -7.44 -2.57 13.96
C TYR A 43 -7.09 -3.70 13.00
N ASP A 44 -7.58 -4.93 13.24
CA ASP A 44 -7.43 -6.04 12.31
C ASP A 44 -7.99 -5.69 10.93
N ALA A 45 -9.21 -5.15 10.89
CA ALA A 45 -9.85 -4.70 9.65
C ALA A 45 -9.08 -3.57 8.94
N LEU A 46 -8.46 -2.66 9.70
CA LEU A 46 -7.63 -1.58 9.15
C LEU A 46 -6.34 -2.13 8.53
N ILE A 47 -5.65 -3.04 9.23
CA ILE A 47 -4.42 -3.67 8.75
C ILE A 47 -4.71 -4.46 7.46
N GLU A 48 -5.75 -5.29 7.46
CA GLU A 48 -6.16 -6.06 6.28
C GLU A 48 -6.48 -5.15 5.07
N ALA A 49 -7.17 -4.02 5.30
CA ALA A 49 -7.49 -3.07 4.25
C ALA A 49 -6.23 -2.40 3.66
N LEU A 50 -5.25 -2.06 4.50
CA LEU A 50 -3.98 -1.47 4.06
C LEU A 50 -3.16 -2.48 3.23
N GLU A 51 -3.05 -3.73 3.68
CA GLU A 51 -2.38 -4.80 2.93
C GLU A 51 -3.08 -5.12 1.60
N ALA A 52 -4.42 -5.10 1.59
CA ALA A 52 -5.20 -5.31 0.37
C ALA A 52 -4.94 -4.19 -0.65
N LEU A 53 -4.90 -2.94 -0.18
CA LEU A 53 -4.60 -1.78 -1.00
C LEU A 53 -3.16 -1.84 -1.53
N GLU A 54 -2.19 -2.20 -0.69
CA GLU A 54 -0.80 -2.40 -1.11
C GLU A 54 -0.69 -3.47 -2.22
N ARG A 55 -1.32 -4.63 -2.04
CA ARG A 55 -1.37 -5.68 -3.07
C ARG A 55 -2.05 -5.24 -4.36
N GLN A 56 -3.10 -4.42 -4.27
CA GLN A 56 -3.76 -3.86 -5.45
C GLN A 56 -2.84 -2.90 -6.19
N MET A 57 -2.15 -2.01 -5.46
CA MET A 57 -1.18 -1.11 -6.05
C MET A 57 -0.07 -1.92 -6.72
N ARG A 58 0.54 -2.91 -6.06
CA ARG A 58 1.64 -3.72 -6.62
C ARG A 58 1.25 -4.41 -7.93
N ARG A 59 0.03 -4.99 -7.97
CA ARG A 59 -0.52 -5.59 -9.20
C ARG A 59 -0.71 -4.59 -10.32
N ARG A 60 -1.15 -3.36 -10.01
CA ARG A 60 -1.32 -2.31 -11.02
C ARG A 60 0.01 -1.90 -11.64
N LEU A 61 1.05 -1.72 -10.81
CA LEU A 61 2.39 -1.42 -11.33
C LEU A 61 2.90 -2.53 -12.25
N ALA A 62 2.82 -3.80 -11.82
CA ALA A 62 3.28 -4.92 -12.63
C ALA A 62 2.52 -5.10 -13.95
N ARG A 63 1.26 -4.64 -14.02
CA ARG A 63 0.46 -4.65 -15.25
C ARG A 63 0.84 -3.49 -16.18
N ASP A 64 1.00 -2.30 -15.62
CA ASP A 64 1.26 -1.08 -16.38
C ASP A 64 2.75 -1.01 -16.85
N GLU A 65 3.67 -1.75 -16.20
CA GLU A 65 5.10 -1.79 -16.53
C GLU A 65 5.42 -2.35 -17.95
N PRO A 66 4.83 -3.47 -18.43
CA PRO A 66 5.05 -3.94 -19.80
C PRO A 66 4.33 -3.11 -20.88
N GLU A 67 3.11 -2.62 -20.62
CA GLU A 67 2.33 -1.84 -21.60
C GLU A 67 3.00 -0.49 -21.93
N VAL A 68 3.62 0.14 -20.93
CA VAL A 68 4.33 1.42 -21.11
C VAL A 68 5.76 1.21 -21.65
N ALA A 69 6.37 0.04 -21.42
CA ALA A 69 7.68 -0.28 -22.01
C ALA A 69 7.60 -0.41 -23.55
N ASP A 70 6.50 -0.98 -24.07
CA ASP A 70 6.23 -1.06 -25.52
C ASP A 70 5.92 0.33 -26.11
N GLU A 71 5.12 1.18 -25.45
CA GLU A 71 4.86 2.57 -25.91
C GLU A 71 6.09 3.50 -25.91
N LEU A 72 7.14 3.14 -25.15
CA LEU A 72 8.39 3.89 -25.07
C LEU A 72 9.49 3.37 -26.02
N SER A 73 9.25 2.26 -26.72
CA SER A 73 10.18 1.64 -27.66
C SER A 73 9.92 2.01 -29.14
N ASP A 74 8.77 2.62 -29.45
CA ASP A 74 8.44 3.26 -30.75
C ASP A 74 8.82 4.76 -30.75
#